data_AF-A0A931Z344-F1
#
_entry.id   AF-A0A931Z344-F1
#
_cell.length_a   1.000
_cell.length_b   1.000
_cell.length_c   1.000
_cell.angle_alpha   90.00
_cell.angle_beta   90.00
_cell.angle_gamma   90.00
#
_symmetry.space_group_name_H-M   'P 1'
#
loop_
_entity.id
_entity.type
_entity.pdbx_description
1 polymer ?
#
loop_
_entity_poly.entity_id
_entity_poly.type
_entity_poly.pdbx_seq_one_letter_code
_entity_poly.pdbx_strand_id
1 'polypeptide(L)' 'MDARLESPELGKFLLTRPLSLGRSSSCDIVVSGNEVSRRHALFNPQAGGGVWLVDLGSTNGTYRNDRRVPARPAPSTPS' A
#
# COMPACT_ATOMS: atom_id res chain seq x y z
N MET A 1 11.72 8.42 -14.73
CA MET A 1 12.35 7.73 -13.58
C MET A 1 11.30 6.86 -12.95
N ASP A 2 11.44 5.54 -13.06
CA ASP A 2 10.42 4.60 -12.57
C ASP A 2 10.66 4.30 -11.09
N ALA A 3 9.62 4.43 -10.28
CA ALA A 3 9.66 4.03 -8.90
C ALA A 3 9.66 2.49 -8.79
N ARG A 4 10.35 1.95 -7.78
CA ARG A 4 10.48 0.50 -7.57
C ARG A 4 10.28 0.18 -6.09
N LEU A 5 9.54 -0.90 -5.82
CA LEU A 5 9.37 -1.46 -4.48
C LEU A 5 10.10 -2.80 -4.45
N GLU A 6 10.90 -3.01 -3.43
CA GLU A 6 11.68 -4.24 -3.25
C GLU A 6 11.26 -4.87 -1.93
N SER A 7 10.88 -6.15 -1.99
CA SER A 7 10.60 -6.97 -0.83
C SER A 7 11.47 -8.23 -0.91
N PRO A 8 12.15 -8.61 0.18
CA PRO A 8 12.92 -9.84 0.21
C PRO A 8 12.04 -11.08 0.04
N GLU A 9 10.78 -11.02 0.47
CA GLU A 9 9.86 -12.16 0.46
C GLU A 9 8.96 -12.19 -0.79
N LEU A 10 8.66 -11.02 -1.36
CA LEU A 10 7.71 -10.88 -2.48
C LEU A 10 8.38 -10.49 -3.80
N GLY A 11 9.67 -10.16 -3.79
CA GLY A 11 10.43 -9.74 -4.96
C GLY A 11 10.33 -8.24 -5.26
N LYS A 12 10.60 -7.88 -6.53
CA LYS A 12 10.67 -6.48 -6.99
C LYS A 12 9.45 -6.13 -7.82
N PHE A 13 8.85 -4.97 -7.52
CA PHE A 13 7.68 -4.43 -8.22
C PHE A 13 8.03 -3.09 -8.85
N LEU A 14 7.74 -2.94 -10.14
CA LEU A 14 7.87 -1.66 -10.83
C LEU A 14 6.58 -0.87 -10.66
N LEU A 15 6.68 0.34 -10.11
CA LEU A 15 5.54 1.24 -9.91
C LEU A 15 5.38 2.16 -11.11
N THR A 16 4.90 1.57 -12.21
CA THR A 16 4.47 2.32 -13.40
C THR A 16 3.01 2.78 -13.30
N ARG A 17 2.24 2.16 -12.40
CA ARG A 17 0.84 2.46 -12.09
C ARG A 17 0.61 2.28 -10.58
N PRO A 18 -0.54 2.75 -10.05
CA PRO A 18 -0.91 2.44 -8.67
C PRO A 18 -0.96 0.93 -8.45
N LEU A 19 -0.32 0.46 -7.37
CA LEU A 19 -0.30 -0.95 -6.97
C LEU A 19 -0.99 -1.10 -5.62
N SER A 20 -1.95 -2.01 -5.55
CA SER A 20 -2.67 -2.34 -4.32
C SER A 20 -1.96 -3.44 -3.55
N LEU A 21 -1.88 -3.28 -2.22
CA LEU A 21 -1.32 -4.27 -1.31
C LEU A 21 -2.40 -4.77 -0.35
N GLY A 22 -2.48 -6.09 -0.19
CA GLY A 22 -3.40 -6.70 0.76
C GLY A 22 -3.34 -8.22 0.72
N ARG A 23 -4.12 -8.87 1.59
CA ARG A 23 -4.22 -10.34 1.60
C ARG A 23 -5.14 -10.91 0.51
N SER A 24 -5.91 -10.05 -0.15
CA SER A 24 -6.82 -10.49 -1.21
C SER A 24 -6.02 -10.85 -2.46
N SER A 25 -6.37 -11.94 -3.13
CA SER A 25 -5.81 -12.30 -4.43
C SER A 25 -6.12 -11.28 -5.54
N SER A 26 -7.07 -10.39 -5.29
CA SER A 26 -7.40 -9.26 -6.17
C SER A 26 -6.42 -8.09 -6.07
N CYS A 27 -5.43 -8.14 -5.16
CA CYS A 27 -4.41 -7.11 -5.02
C CYS A 27 -3.22 -7.37 -5.94
N ASP A 28 -2.53 -6.31 -6.33
CA ASP A 28 -1.31 -6.43 -7.16
C ASP A 28 -0.16 -7.06 -6.36
N ILE A 29 -0.06 -6.69 -5.08
CA ILE A 29 0.90 -7.23 -4.13
C ILE A 29 0.10 -8.00 -3.09
N VAL A 30 0.09 -9.32 -3.24
CA VAL A 30 -0.61 -10.22 -2.33
C VAL A 30 0.31 -10.59 -1.17
N VAL A 31 -0.09 -10.24 0.05
CA VAL A 31 0.65 -10.59 1.26
C VAL A 31 -0.21 -11.53 2.10
N SER A 32 0.27 -12.76 2.27
CA SER A 32 -0.39 -13.78 3.09
C SER A 32 -0.22 -13.44 4.56
N GLY A 33 -1.32 -13.24 5.29
CA GLY A 33 -1.28 -12.99 6.72
C GLY A 33 -2.61 -12.48 7.27
N ASN A 34 -2.94 -12.89 8.50
CA ASN A 34 -4.16 -12.43 9.18
C ASN A 34 -4.06 -10.95 9.59
N GLU A 35 -2.84 -10.47 9.78
CA GLU A 35 -2.50 -9.08 10.12
C GLU A 35 -2.69 -8.11 8.95
N VAL A 36 -2.79 -8.65 7.73
CA VAL A 36 -2.96 -7.86 6.52
C VAL A 36 -4.45 -7.84 6.13
N SER A 37 -5.02 -6.64 6.01
CA SER A 37 -6.39 -6.48 5.51
C SER A 37 -6.50 -6.85 4.01
N ARG A 38 -7.72 -7.18 3.56
CA ARG A 38 -7.98 -7.56 2.15
C ARG A 38 -7.47 -6.51 1.15
N ARG A 39 -7.69 -5.23 1.47
CA ARG A 39 -7.03 -4.06 0.89
C ARG A 39 -6.40 -3.31 2.06
N HIS A 40 -5.09 -3.40 2.18
CA HIS A 40 -4.35 -2.84 3.31
C HIS A 40 -3.80 -1.47 2.96
N ALA A 41 -3.08 -1.37 1.85
CA ALA A 41 -2.46 -0.13 1.40
C ALA A 41 -2.46 0.00 -0.12
N LEU A 42 -2.19 1.21 -0.61
CA LEU A 42 -1.99 1.52 -2.01
C LEU A 42 -0.67 2.26 -2.16
N PHE A 43 0.17 1.79 -3.09
CA PHE A 43 1.33 2.53 -3.53
C PHE A 43 0.96 3.32 -4.78
N ASN A 44 1.06 4.64 -4.71
CA ASN A 44 0.77 5.53 -5.81
C ASN A 44 2.06 6.18 -6.32
N PRO A 45 2.56 5.82 -7.52
CA PRO A 45 3.70 6.51 -8.10
C PRO A 45 3.37 7.99 -8.35
N GLN A 46 4.32 8.87 -8.06
CA GLN A 46 4.20 10.32 -8.26
C GLN A 46 5.04 10.76 -9.46
N ALA A 47 4.59 11.85 -10.10
CA ALA A 47 5.40 12.53 -11.09
C ALA A 47 6.72 13.00 -10.43
N GLY A 48 7.85 12.58 -10.98
CA GLY A 48 9.17 12.84 -10.41
C GLY A 48 9.83 11.64 -9.71
N GLY A 49 9.24 10.44 -9.76
CA GLY A 49 9.87 9.21 -9.28
C GLY A 49 9.67 8.92 -7.79
N GLY A 50 8.86 9.73 -7.11
CA GLY A 50 8.42 9.46 -5.74
C GLY A 50 7.31 8.39 -5.69
N VAL A 51 7.07 7.83 -4.50
CA VAL A 51 5.96 6.92 -4.23
C VAL A 51 5.23 7.38 -2.98
N TRP A 52 3.91 7.49 -3.08
CA TRP A 52 3.06 7.68 -1.92
C TRP A 52 2.53 6.34 -1.45
N LEU A 53 2.73 6.07 -0.16
CA LEU A 53 2.11 4.95 0.53
C LEU A 53 0.86 5.45 1.23
N VAL A 54 -0.29 4.94 0.82
CA VAL A 54 -1.60 5.31 1.34
C VAL A 54 -2.20 4.12 2.05
N ASP A 55 -2.38 4.21 3.37
CA ASP A 55 -3.10 3.20 4.13
C ASP A 55 -4.61 3.33 3.88
N LEU A 56 -5.26 2.22 3.56
CA LEU A 56 -6.68 2.18 3.16
C LEU A 56 -7.62 1.88 4.33
N GLY A 57 -7.19 2.15 5.57
CA GLY A 57 -7.92 1.77 6.78
C GLY A 57 -7.61 0.32 7.16
N SER A 58 -6.34 -0.06 7.12
CA SER A 58 -5.95 -1.41 7.53
C SER A 58 -6.19 -1.62 9.03
N THR A 59 -6.44 -2.87 9.41
CA THR A 59 -6.75 -3.24 10.81
C THR A 59 -5.57 -2.97 11.73
N ASN A 60 -4.36 -3.36 11.33
CA ASN A 60 -3.16 -3.22 12.15
C ASN A 60 -2.42 -1.89 11.88
N GLY A 61 -2.83 -1.12 10.87
CA GLY A 61 -2.12 0.05 10.39
C GLY A 61 -0.95 -0.30 9.48
N THR A 62 -0.57 0.65 8.63
CA THR A 62 0.64 0.57 7.81
C THR A 62 1.80 1.27 8.51
N TYR A 63 3.01 0.70 8.47
CA TYR A 63 4.23 1.28 9.05
C TYR A 63 5.33 1.41 7.99
N ARG A 64 6.09 2.50 8.06
CA ARG A 64 7.27 2.76 7.23
C ARG A 64 8.43 3.17 8.13
N ASN A 65 9.48 2.34 8.20
CA ASN A 65 10.64 2.55 9.09
C ASN A 65 10.20 2.86 10.53
N ASP A 66 9.38 1.98 11.12
CA ASP A 66 8.80 2.11 12.46
C ASP A 66 7.85 3.29 12.68
N ARG A 67 7.61 4.12 11.66
CA ARG A 67 6.65 5.22 11.73
C ARG A 67 5.34 4.81 11.10
N ARG A 68 4.26 4.89 11.87
CA ARG A 68 2.91 4.62 11.39
C ARG A 68 2.53 5.63 10.30
N VAL A 69 2.12 5.13 9.15
CA VAL A 69 1.60 5.93 8.06
C VAL A 69 0.17 6.35 8.42
N PRO A 70 -0.19 7.63 8.27
CA PRO A 70 -1.56 8.06 8.50
C PRO A 70 -2.49 7.31 7.55
N ALA A 71 -3.52 6.68 8.12
CA ALA A 71 -4.63 6.12 7.34
C ALA A 71 -5.25 7.25 6.53
N ARG A 72 -5.62 6.96 5.27
CA ARG A 72 -6.45 7.90 4.52
C ARG A 72 -7.69 8.16 5.38
N PRO A 73 -8.02 9.42 5.69
CA PRO A 73 -9.28 9.69 6.36
C PRO A 73 -10.39 9.06 5.51
N ALA A 74 -11.26 8.29 6.16
CA ALA A 74 -12.45 7.79 5.48
C ALA A 74 -13.14 8.99 4.82
N PRO A 75 -13.61 8.88 3.57
CA PRO A 75 -14.41 9.95 3.00
C PRO A 75 -15.53 10.23 4.01
N SER A 76 -15.57 11.45 4.55
CA SER A 76 -16.69 11.90 5.36
C SER A 76 -17.88 11.87 4.43
N THR A 77 -18.66 10.79 4.43
CA THR A 77 -20.00 10.82 3.86
C THR A 77 -20.75 11.89 4.64
N PRO A 78 -21.12 13.04 4.04
CA PRO A 78 -22.13 13.86 4.68
C PRO A 78 -23.40 12.99 4.77
N SER A 79 -23.91 12.81 5.99
CA SER A 79 -25.23 12.23 6.23
C SER A 79 -26.34 13.11 5.68
#